data_AF-X1RR53-F1
#
_entry.id   AF-X1RR53-F1
#
_cell.length_a   1.000
_cell.length_b   1.000
_cell.length_c   1.000
_cell.angle_alpha   90.00
_cell.angle_beta   90.00
_cell.angle_gamma   90.00
#
_symmetry.space_group_name_H-M   'P 1'
#
loop_
_entity.id
_entity.type
_entity.pdbx_description
1 polymer ?
#
loop_
_entity_poly.entity_id
_entity_poly.type
_entity_poly.pdbx_seq_one_letter_code
_entity_poly.pdbx_strand_id
1 'polypeptide(L)'
;MERKCRVEVIDSRWATMAQGFIVMKAAKAAQAGASLDGVIEVVQKTVPRVDFLSTFDTLEYLKRGGRIGRAQAFLGSILRVNPLITLRDGVVEPAGRTRSRAKAIERLYNFVMSYSYIEEMAVEDTATPDEADMLVERLSFKFPKERIYRSKMTPAIGTHTGPGLLLVAILGDRE
;
A
#
# COMPACT_ATOMS: atom_id res chain seq x y z
N MET A 1 -33.22 7.36 -24.62
CA MET A 1 -33.34 8.31 -23.50
C MET A 1 -32.09 8.18 -22.64
N GLU A 2 -31.27 9.22 -22.58
CA GLU A 2 -30.17 9.29 -21.61
C GLU A 2 -30.77 9.48 -20.22
N ARG A 3 -30.51 8.53 -19.31
CA ARG A 3 -30.86 8.68 -17.88
C ARG A 3 -29.82 9.57 -17.22
N LYS A 4 -30.27 10.61 -16.52
CA LYS A 4 -29.39 11.40 -15.65
C LYS A 4 -28.92 10.51 -14.50
N CYS A 5 -27.60 10.30 -14.41
CA CYS A 5 -26.94 9.56 -13.33
C CYS A 5 -25.93 10.49 -12.67
N ARG A 6 -26.00 10.64 -11.34
CA ARG A 6 -25.00 11.41 -10.58
C ARG A 6 -23.74 10.56 -10.45
N VAL A 7 -22.59 11.13 -10.82
CA VAL A 7 -21.28 10.48 -10.72
C VAL A 7 -20.36 11.37 -9.92
N GLU A 8 -19.66 10.77 -8.96
CA GLU A 8 -18.72 11.47 -8.08
C GLU A 8 -17.35 10.82 -8.22
N VAL A 9 -16.32 11.65 -8.38
CA VAL A 9 -14.95 11.19 -8.60
C VAL A 9 -14.13 11.61 -7.39
N ILE A 10 -13.53 10.62 -6.72
CA ILE A 10 -12.68 10.84 -5.54
C ILE A 10 -11.27 10.41 -5.88
N ASP A 11 -10.31 11.32 -5.73
CA ASP A 11 -8.89 10.99 -5.71
C ASP A 11 -8.55 10.38 -4.34
N SER A 12 -8.25 9.08 -4.32
CA SER A 12 -7.87 8.37 -3.10
C SER A 12 -6.51 8.77 -2.57
N ARG A 13 -5.63 9.32 -3.42
CA ARG A 13 -4.19 9.54 -3.16
C ARG A 13 -3.40 8.28 -2.81
N TRP A 14 -3.99 7.11 -3.01
CA TRP A 14 -3.43 5.80 -2.70
C TRP A 14 -3.42 4.90 -3.93
N ALA A 15 -2.58 3.87 -3.90
CA ALA A 15 -2.51 2.81 -4.91
C ALA A 15 -2.58 1.43 -4.23
N THR A 16 -2.58 0.36 -5.02
CA THR A 16 -2.52 -1.04 -4.54
C THR A 16 -3.66 -1.37 -3.54
N MET A 17 -3.50 -2.33 -2.63
CA MET A 17 -4.52 -2.65 -1.63
C MET A 17 -4.83 -1.52 -0.65
N ALA A 18 -3.98 -0.50 -0.52
CA ALA A 18 -4.35 0.72 0.21
C ALA A 18 -5.58 1.40 -0.46
N GLN A 19 -5.56 1.57 -1.78
CA GLN A 19 -6.76 1.97 -2.53
C GLN A 19 -7.87 0.90 -2.46
N GLY A 20 -7.49 -0.38 -2.50
CA GLY A 20 -8.41 -1.51 -2.39
C GLY A 20 -9.29 -1.44 -1.13
N PHE A 21 -8.72 -1.14 0.04
CA PHE A 21 -9.47 -1.01 1.30
C PHE A 21 -10.52 0.09 1.24
N ILE A 22 -10.19 1.23 0.63
CA ILE A 22 -11.12 2.35 0.44
C ILE A 22 -12.32 1.90 -0.41
N VAL A 23 -12.05 1.22 -1.52
CA VAL A 23 -13.10 0.70 -2.43
C VAL A 23 -13.95 -0.36 -1.74
N MET A 24 -13.34 -1.27 -0.98
CA MET A 24 -14.08 -2.30 -0.25
C MET A 24 -15.00 -1.70 0.82
N LYS A 25 -14.56 -0.65 1.54
CA LYS A 25 -15.42 0.06 2.51
C LYS A 25 -16.58 0.76 1.82
N ALA A 26 -16.33 1.42 0.68
CA ALA A 26 -17.37 2.04 -0.14
C ALA A 26 -18.40 1.02 -0.64
N ALA A 27 -17.92 -0.12 -1.16
CA ALA A 27 -18.77 -1.20 -1.65
C ALA A 27 -19.62 -1.83 -0.54
N LYS A 28 -19.03 -2.09 0.64
CA LYS A 28 -19.75 -2.59 1.82
C LYS A 28 -20.87 -1.62 2.24
N ALA A 29 -20.60 -0.31 2.24
CA ALA A 29 -21.61 0.71 2.57
C ALA A 29 -22.75 0.76 1.53
N ALA A 30 -22.41 0.72 0.24
CA ALA A 30 -23.41 0.69 -0.84
C ALA A 30 -24.29 -0.57 -0.78
N GLN A 31 -23.68 -1.74 -0.53
CA GLN A 31 -24.42 -3.01 -0.37
C GLN A 31 -25.35 -2.99 0.85
N ALA A 32 -24.98 -2.26 1.90
CA ALA A 32 -25.83 -2.04 3.08
C ALA A 32 -26.95 -1.00 2.84
N GLY A 33 -27.08 -0.45 1.62
CA GLY A 33 -28.14 0.48 1.24
C GLY A 33 -27.83 1.96 1.51
N ALA A 34 -26.57 2.32 1.75
CA ALA A 34 -26.18 3.73 1.88
C ALA A 34 -26.46 4.51 0.59
N SER A 35 -26.86 5.77 0.72
CA SER A 35 -26.95 6.72 -0.39
C SER A 35 -25.56 7.04 -0.94
N LEU A 36 -25.50 7.65 -2.13
CA LEU A 36 -24.22 8.11 -2.70
C LEU A 36 -23.46 9.02 -1.74
N ASP A 37 -24.13 9.98 -1.09
CA ASP A 37 -23.50 10.87 -0.13
C ASP A 37 -22.99 10.12 1.12
N GLY A 38 -23.72 9.10 1.59
CA GLY A 38 -23.25 8.23 2.67
C GLY A 38 -22.02 7.39 2.29
N VAL A 39 -21.94 6.92 1.05
CA VAL A 39 -20.75 6.22 0.53
C VAL A 39 -19.54 7.16 0.46
N ILE A 40 -19.75 8.41 0.00
CA ILE A 40 -18.69 9.43 -0.02
C ILE A 40 -18.16 9.69 1.39
N GLU A 41 -19.05 9.82 2.38
CA GLU A 41 -18.66 10.04 3.77
C GLU A 41 -17.81 8.87 4.31
N VAL A 42 -18.19 7.62 3.99
CA VAL A 42 -17.40 6.43 4.34
C VAL A 42 -16.02 6.48 3.70
N VAL A 43 -15.92 6.85 2.43
CA VAL A 43 -14.64 6.98 1.72
C VAL A 43 -13.77 8.04 2.41
N GLN A 44 -14.31 9.23 2.66
CA GLN A 44 -13.59 10.34 3.30
C GLN A 44 -13.06 9.98 4.70
N LYS A 45 -13.83 9.21 5.47
CA LYS A 45 -13.40 8.68 6.79
C LYS A 45 -12.38 7.55 6.69
N THR A 46 -12.37 6.80 5.59
CA THR A 46 -11.47 5.66 5.40
C THR A 46 -10.09 6.08 4.91
N VAL A 47 -10.01 7.03 3.96
CA VAL A 47 -8.75 7.51 3.37
C VAL A 47 -7.65 7.83 4.40
N PRO A 48 -7.90 8.57 5.50
CA PRO A 48 -6.84 8.91 6.46
C PRO A 48 -6.39 7.75 7.35
N ARG A 49 -7.15 6.64 7.39
CA ARG A 49 -6.84 5.42 8.17
C ARG A 49 -6.09 4.37 7.34
N VAL A 50 -5.88 4.65 6.05
CA VAL A 50 -5.13 3.80 5.15
C VAL A 50 -3.68 4.24 5.11
N ASP A 51 -2.78 3.27 5.08
CA ASP A 51 -1.35 3.50 4.92
C ASP A 51 -0.69 2.27 4.28
N PHE A 52 0.50 2.46 3.71
CA PHE A 52 1.37 1.34 3.37
C PHE A 52 2.84 1.70 3.54
N LEU A 53 3.66 0.66 3.71
CA LEU A 53 5.10 0.74 3.58
C LEU A 53 5.56 -0.32 2.57
N SER A 54 6.51 0.05 1.70
CA SER A 54 7.08 -0.89 0.74
C SER A 54 8.59 -0.78 0.62
N THR A 55 9.21 -1.89 0.25
CA THR A 55 10.64 -1.99 -0.04
C THR A 55 10.89 -2.49 -1.46
N PHE A 56 12.01 -2.06 -2.02
CA PHE A 56 12.45 -2.37 -3.38
C PHE A 56 13.89 -2.87 -3.36
N ASP A 57 14.34 -3.40 -4.49
CA ASP A 57 15.76 -3.64 -4.74
C ASP A 57 16.42 -2.43 -5.39
N THR A 58 15.64 -1.61 -6.11
CA THR A 58 16.11 -0.39 -6.78
C THR A 58 14.96 0.58 -7.04
N LEU A 59 15.27 1.87 -7.09
CA LEU A 59 14.33 2.93 -7.51
C LEU A 59 14.35 3.19 -9.03
N GLU A 60 15.18 2.47 -9.79
CA GLU A 60 15.37 2.71 -11.22
C GLU A 60 14.07 2.56 -12.01
N TYR A 61 13.20 1.61 -11.65
CA TYR A 61 11.89 1.44 -12.31
C TYR A 61 10.97 2.63 -12.07
N LEU A 62 10.91 3.12 -10.83
CA LEU A 62 10.10 4.30 -10.49
C LEU A 62 10.63 5.54 -11.22
N LYS A 63 11.96 5.66 -11.33
CA LYS A 63 12.63 6.74 -12.05
C LYS A 63 12.30 6.70 -13.55
N ARG A 64 12.53 5.56 -14.22
CA ARG A 64 12.22 5.39 -15.65
C ARG A 64 10.73 5.57 -15.93
N GLY A 65 9.92 5.09 -14.99
CA GLY A 65 8.49 5.29 -15.00
C GLY A 65 8.07 6.74 -14.77
N GLY A 66 8.92 7.64 -14.26
CA GLY A 66 8.52 9.01 -13.90
C GLY A 66 7.62 9.12 -12.66
N ARG A 67 7.47 8.04 -11.88
CA ARG A 67 6.61 7.95 -10.69
C ARG A 67 7.41 7.97 -9.38
N ILE A 68 8.71 8.28 -9.46
CA ILE A 68 9.63 8.31 -8.31
C ILE A 68 9.31 9.43 -7.30
N GLY A 69 8.67 10.51 -7.73
CA GLY A 69 8.27 11.62 -6.86
C GLY A 69 9.42 12.14 -6.01
N ARG A 70 9.15 12.33 -4.71
CA ARG A 70 10.13 12.84 -3.74
C ARG A 70 11.23 11.83 -3.41
N ALA A 71 11.04 10.55 -3.71
CA ALA A 71 12.10 9.54 -3.55
C ALA A 71 13.27 9.75 -4.52
N GLN A 72 13.18 10.71 -5.45
CA GLN A 72 14.31 11.15 -6.24
C GLN A 72 15.50 11.63 -5.38
N ALA A 73 15.25 12.09 -4.14
CA ALA A 73 16.29 12.43 -3.17
C ALA A 73 17.20 11.25 -2.80
N PHE A 74 16.78 10.01 -3.06
CA PHE A 74 17.60 8.81 -2.87
C PHE A 74 18.45 8.46 -4.10
N LEU A 75 18.32 9.17 -5.22
CA LEU A 75 19.19 9.01 -6.38
C LEU A 75 20.56 9.64 -6.10
N GLY A 76 21.55 8.80 -5.78
CA GLY A 76 22.90 9.22 -5.42
C GLY A 76 23.78 8.06 -4.96
N SER A 77 25.08 8.33 -4.78
CA SER A 77 26.21 7.39 -4.69
C SER A 77 26.27 6.51 -3.43
N ILE A 78 25.24 5.72 -3.15
CA ILE A 78 25.36 4.63 -2.18
C ILE A 78 24.92 3.33 -2.85
N LEU A 79 25.92 2.60 -3.34
CA LEU A 79 25.77 1.22 -3.80
C LEU A 79 25.13 0.36 -2.71
N ARG A 80 24.17 -0.49 -3.10
CA ARG A 80 23.60 -1.61 -2.31
C ARG A 80 22.78 -1.19 -1.07
N VAL A 81 21.68 -0.48 -1.28
CA VAL A 81 20.66 -0.26 -0.24
C VAL A 81 19.28 -0.69 -0.73
N ASN A 82 18.42 -1.14 0.19
CA ASN A 82 17.01 -1.39 -0.04
C ASN A 82 16.21 -0.15 0.41
N PRO A 83 15.68 0.66 -0.53
CA PRO A 83 14.87 1.82 -0.21
C PRO A 83 13.52 1.38 0.37
N LEU A 84 13.02 2.15 1.33
CA LEU A 84 11.66 2.09 1.84
C LEU A 84 10.91 3.34 1.38
N ILE A 85 9.71 3.17 0.84
CA ILE A 85 8.85 4.29 0.45
C ILE A 85 7.41 4.11 0.93
N THR A 86 6.68 5.21 0.95
CA THR A 86 5.22 5.29 1.13
C THR A 86 4.66 6.32 0.13
N LEU A 87 3.35 6.62 0.20
CA LEU A 87 2.75 7.76 -0.47
C LEU A 87 2.41 8.85 0.54
N ARG A 88 2.67 10.10 0.16
CA ARG A 88 2.12 11.28 0.83
C ARG A 88 1.53 12.21 -0.21
N ASP A 89 0.25 12.50 -0.06
CA ASP A 89 -0.53 13.30 -1.01
C ASP A 89 -0.48 12.76 -2.45
N GLY A 90 -0.55 11.43 -2.61
CA GLY A 90 -0.50 10.77 -3.91
C GLY A 90 0.89 10.69 -4.55
N VAL A 91 1.92 11.19 -3.86
CA VAL A 91 3.30 11.24 -4.36
C VAL A 91 4.18 10.26 -3.59
N VAL A 92 5.00 9.50 -4.32
CA VAL A 92 6.03 8.63 -3.73
C VAL A 92 6.97 9.43 -2.84
N GLU A 93 7.05 9.01 -1.57
CA GLU A 93 7.83 9.66 -0.53
C GLU A 93 8.82 8.67 0.11
N PRO A 94 10.08 9.09 0.33
CA PRO A 94 11.04 8.25 1.01
C PRO A 94 10.69 8.05 2.49
N ALA A 95 10.63 6.78 2.91
CA ALA A 95 10.33 6.37 4.30
C ALA A 95 11.57 5.78 5.03
N GLY A 96 12.69 5.64 4.32
CA GLY A 96 13.96 5.18 4.88
C GLY A 96 14.77 4.35 3.89
N ARG A 97 15.90 3.83 4.33
CA ARG A 97 16.73 2.91 3.54
C ARG A 97 17.50 1.99 4.46
N THR A 98 17.67 0.73 4.06
CA THR A 98 18.45 -0.26 4.81
C THR A 98 19.59 -0.79 3.95
N ARG A 99 20.60 -1.41 4.59
CA ARG A 99 21.75 -2.01 3.89
C ARG A 99 21.53 -3.48 3.50
N SER A 100 20.39 -4.06 3.86
CA SER A 100 20.06 -5.44 3.51
C SER A 100 18.56 -5.66 3.40
N ARG A 101 18.19 -6.58 2.52
CA ARG A 101 16.81 -6.97 2.25
C ARG A 101 16.10 -7.43 3.52
N ALA A 102 16.73 -8.29 4.32
CA ALA A 102 16.23 -8.73 5.61
C ALA A 102 15.88 -7.54 6.54
N LYS A 103 16.75 -6.54 6.66
CA LYS A 103 16.46 -5.34 7.47
C LYS A 103 15.31 -4.51 6.91
N ALA A 104 15.10 -4.49 5.58
CA ALA A 104 13.94 -3.81 5.01
C ALA A 104 12.63 -4.55 5.33
N ILE A 105 12.64 -5.89 5.26
CA ILE A 105 11.51 -6.73 5.66
C ILE A 105 11.20 -6.55 7.16
N GLU A 106 12.22 -6.47 8.02
CA GLU A 106 12.03 -6.10 9.44
C GLU A 106 11.34 -4.74 9.61
N ARG A 107 11.64 -3.76 8.75
CA ARG A 107 10.97 -2.44 8.79
C ARG A 107 9.51 -2.54 8.39
N LEU A 108 9.14 -3.42 7.45
CA LEU A 108 7.74 -3.71 7.13
C LEU A 108 7.03 -4.37 8.31
N TYR A 109 7.66 -5.35 8.96
CA TYR A 109 7.11 -5.99 10.16
C TYR A 109 6.88 -4.97 11.28
N ASN A 110 7.90 -4.17 11.60
CA ASN A 110 7.81 -3.15 12.65
C ASN A 110 6.78 -2.05 12.33
N PHE A 111 6.60 -1.71 11.05
CA PHE A 111 5.54 -0.82 10.61
C PHE A 111 4.17 -1.35 11.02
N VAL A 112 3.89 -2.63 10.77
CA VAL A 112 2.63 -3.25 11.22
C VAL A 112 2.51 -3.27 12.74
N MET A 113 3.60 -3.61 13.44
CA MET A 113 3.59 -3.66 14.91
C MET A 113 3.30 -2.30 15.57
N SER A 114 3.57 -1.19 14.86
CA SER A 114 3.29 0.17 15.35
C SER A 114 1.82 0.56 15.37
N TYR A 115 0.93 -0.24 14.76
CA TYR A 115 -0.51 0.00 14.78
C TYR A 115 -1.13 -0.59 16.06
N SER A 116 -1.92 0.22 16.76
CA SER A 116 -2.68 -0.22 17.95
C SER A 116 -3.89 -1.05 17.54
N TYR A 117 -4.53 -0.68 16.43
CA TYR A 117 -5.67 -1.38 15.84
C TYR A 117 -5.51 -1.56 14.32
N ILE A 118 -5.83 -2.76 13.84
CA ILE A 118 -5.79 -3.11 12.41
C ILE A 118 -7.15 -3.70 12.04
N GLU A 119 -7.83 -3.04 11.10
CA GLU A 119 -9.12 -3.48 10.56
C GLU A 119 -8.91 -4.46 9.40
N GLU A 120 -8.07 -4.09 8.43
CA GLU A 120 -7.73 -4.88 7.25
C GLU A 120 -6.22 -4.80 6.98
N MET A 121 -5.64 -5.88 6.44
CA MET A 121 -4.21 -5.97 6.13
C MET A 121 -3.97 -6.69 4.81
N ALA A 122 -3.03 -6.20 4.02
CA ALA A 122 -2.59 -6.85 2.78
C ALA A 122 -1.08 -6.95 2.71
N VAL A 123 -0.60 -8.03 2.09
CA VAL A 123 0.80 -8.22 1.70
C VAL A 123 0.84 -8.45 0.19
N GLU A 124 1.61 -7.62 -0.51
CA GLU A 124 1.69 -7.63 -1.97
C GLU A 124 3.15 -7.75 -2.43
N ASP A 125 3.39 -8.53 -3.48
CA ASP A 125 4.73 -8.76 -4.03
C ASP A 125 4.81 -8.53 -5.54
N THR A 126 6.01 -8.24 -6.03
CA THR A 126 6.35 -8.38 -7.45
C THR A 126 7.53 -9.32 -7.63
N ALA A 127 7.26 -10.57 -8.01
CA ALA A 127 8.27 -11.59 -8.28
C ALA A 127 9.13 -11.94 -7.05
N THR A 128 8.53 -11.88 -5.86
CA THR A 128 9.14 -12.32 -4.60
C THR A 128 8.10 -13.00 -3.69
N PRO A 129 7.48 -14.09 -4.14
CA PRO A 129 6.38 -14.71 -3.41
C PRO A 129 6.82 -15.32 -2.07
N ASP A 130 8.01 -15.92 -2.02
CA ASP A 130 8.53 -16.56 -0.82
C ASP A 130 8.74 -15.55 0.33
N GLU A 131 9.28 -14.36 0.03
CA GLU A 131 9.45 -13.30 1.04
C GLU A 131 8.09 -12.80 1.56
N ALA A 132 7.10 -12.69 0.67
CA ALA A 132 5.76 -12.26 1.04
C ALA A 132 5.08 -13.28 1.95
N ASP A 133 5.16 -14.56 1.61
CA ASP A 133 4.56 -15.63 2.38
C ASP A 133 5.25 -15.76 3.75
N MET A 134 6.59 -15.65 3.81
CA MET A 134 7.32 -15.57 5.09
C MET A 134 6.91 -14.37 5.95
N LEU A 135 6.66 -13.21 5.34
CA LEU A 135 6.19 -12.03 6.06
C LEU A 135 4.76 -12.24 6.59
N VAL A 136 3.87 -12.86 5.80
CA VAL A 136 2.51 -13.23 6.24
C VAL A 136 2.56 -14.14 7.46
N GLU A 137 3.40 -15.17 7.48
CA GLU A 137 3.55 -16.05 8.65
C GLU A 137 3.95 -15.26 9.90
N ARG A 138 4.90 -14.33 9.76
CA ARG A 138 5.36 -13.50 10.88
C ARG A 138 4.31 -12.53 11.39
N LEU A 139 3.50 -11.97 10.50
CA LEU A 139 2.44 -11.02 10.83
C LEU A 139 1.22 -11.71 11.47
N SER A 140 1.09 -13.04 11.34
CA SER A 140 0.01 -13.82 11.94
C SER A 140 -0.13 -13.65 13.47
N PHE A 141 0.96 -13.28 14.15
CA PHE A 141 0.94 -12.98 15.59
C PHE A 141 0.12 -11.72 15.94
N LYS A 142 0.04 -10.75 15.02
CA LYS A 142 -0.64 -9.46 15.25
C LYS A 142 -2.00 -9.40 14.56
N PHE A 143 -2.20 -10.15 13.47
CA PHE A 143 -3.44 -10.14 12.70
C PHE A 143 -3.75 -11.54 12.14
N PRO A 144 -5.00 -12.03 12.17
CA PRO A 144 -5.33 -13.38 11.72
C PRO A 144 -4.89 -13.62 10.28
N LYS A 145 -4.09 -14.67 10.07
CA LYS A 145 -3.45 -14.98 8.79
C LYS A 145 -4.47 -15.13 7.66
N GLU A 146 -5.59 -15.78 7.93
CA GLU A 146 -6.67 -16.06 6.98
C GLU A 146 -7.40 -14.78 6.53
N ARG A 147 -7.21 -13.67 7.26
CA ARG A 147 -7.75 -12.35 6.92
C ARG A 147 -6.74 -11.46 6.19
N ILE A 148 -5.48 -11.89 6.02
CA ILE A 148 -4.48 -11.12 5.29
C ILE A 148 -4.72 -11.29 3.79
N TYR A 149 -4.95 -10.18 3.10
CA TYR A 149 -5.04 -10.16 1.63
C TYR A 149 -3.65 -10.35 1.03
N ARG A 150 -3.31 -11.59 0.68
CA ARG A 150 -2.09 -11.93 -0.07
C ARG A 150 -2.38 -11.80 -1.55
N SER A 151 -1.67 -10.92 -2.27
CA SER A 151 -1.79 -10.85 -3.74
C SER A 151 -0.48 -10.52 -4.43
N LYS A 152 -0.44 -10.68 -5.76
CA LYS A 152 0.66 -10.22 -6.61
C LYS A 152 0.29 -8.88 -7.22
N MET A 153 1.27 -7.99 -7.31
CA MET A 153 1.09 -6.69 -7.90
C MET A 153 0.67 -6.77 -9.38
N THR A 154 -0.25 -5.89 -9.79
CA THR A 154 -0.75 -5.84 -11.17
C THR A 154 0.34 -5.39 -12.15
N PRO A 155 0.25 -5.74 -13.46
CA PRO A 155 1.22 -5.29 -14.45
C PRO A 155 1.36 -3.76 -14.56
N ALA A 156 0.26 -3.02 -14.32
CA ALA A 156 0.27 -1.55 -14.36
C ALA A 156 1.17 -0.96 -13.27
N ILE A 157 1.06 -1.46 -12.04
CA ILE A 157 1.95 -1.04 -10.94
C ILE A 157 3.36 -1.63 -11.15
N GLY A 158 3.45 -2.92 -11.50
CA GLY A 158 4.71 -3.64 -11.72
C GLY A 158 5.64 -3.00 -12.75
N THR A 159 5.09 -2.36 -13.78
CA THR A 159 5.87 -1.60 -14.78
C THR A 159 6.66 -0.44 -14.15
N HIS A 160 6.11 0.19 -13.11
CA HIS A 160 6.74 1.30 -12.41
C HIS A 160 7.55 0.86 -11.19
N THR A 161 7.19 -0.24 -10.54
CA THR A 161 7.86 -0.69 -9.32
C THR A 161 8.99 -1.68 -9.59
N GLY A 162 8.91 -2.41 -10.71
CA GLY A 162 9.85 -3.48 -11.04
C GLY A 162 9.69 -4.72 -10.15
N PRO A 163 10.50 -5.76 -10.41
CA PRO A 163 10.60 -6.94 -9.55
C PRO A 163 11.24 -6.58 -8.20
N GLY A 164 11.04 -7.46 -7.21
CA GLY A 164 11.58 -7.30 -5.87
C GLY A 164 10.81 -6.30 -5.00
N LEU A 165 9.65 -5.81 -5.44
CA LEU A 165 8.75 -5.08 -4.55
C LEU A 165 8.15 -6.03 -3.52
N LEU A 166 8.19 -5.62 -2.26
CA LEU A 166 7.38 -6.17 -1.18
C LEU A 166 6.70 -5.02 -0.43
N LEU A 167 5.40 -5.12 -0.21
CA LEU A 167 4.56 -4.07 0.36
C LEU A 167 3.63 -4.65 1.42
N VAL A 168 3.41 -3.89 2.50
CA VAL A 168 2.32 -4.13 3.45
C VAL A 168 1.42 -2.91 3.49
N ALA A 169 0.12 -3.11 3.24
CA ALA A 169 -0.91 -2.09 3.38
C ALA A 169 -1.81 -2.40 4.58
N ILE A 170 -2.25 -1.34 5.26
CA ILE A 170 -3.08 -1.41 6.45
C ILE A 170 -4.25 -0.43 6.29
N LEU A 171 -5.44 -0.88 6.68
CA LEU A 171 -6.51 0.01 7.16
C LEU A 171 -6.56 -0.14 8.68
N GLY A 172 -6.31 0.92 9.43
CA GLY A 172 -6.23 0.86 10.89
C GLY A 172 -5.89 2.20 11.53
N ASP A 173 -5.65 2.16 12.84
CA ASP A 173 -5.38 3.36 13.64
C ASP A 173 -3.99 3.26 14.27
N ARG A 174 -3.24 4.35 14.16
CA ARG A 174 -2.02 4.59 14.94
C ARG A 174 -2.42 5.31 16.23
N GLU A 175 -1.71 5.05 17.34
CA GLU A 175 -1.92 5.79 18.59
C GLU A 175 -1.90 7.31 18.40
#